data_AF-A0A7X7L4P3-F1
#
_entry.id   AF-A0A7X7L4P3-F1
#
_cell.length_a   1.000
_cell.length_b   1.000
_cell.length_c   1.000
_cell.angle_alpha   90.00
_cell.angle_beta   90.00
_cell.angle_gamma   90.00
#
_symmetry.space_group_name_H-M   'P 1'
#
loop_
_entity.id
_entity.type
_entity.pdbx_description
1 polymer ?
#
loop_
_entity_poly.entity_id
_entity_poly.type
_entity_poly.pdbx_seq_one_letter_code
_entity_poly.pdbx_strand_id
1 'polypeptide(L)'
;MIKGLESWIPLYMSGMIEPYISRRRVDNRFSHSMFICPNKSCIEACHVKGSESFGLYRYHTDQNHLNLYMKQYEMLLSTCEPLMKIYTQADLAKYISFTDNVVNEGGIVSVLQSLSVGFMDKSLLDKMIAKADCNDEELEKIYSFWQSRVSMYERALQDENIREMIPLPSKDSIDRGEVMLNLGTIRNDLMIPYEKEEYARHIKNIISIINRYKNYNLIPLPELPFISVQIIINGDNVTLIKTDFPKISFVISNQYIVQAFKDYTARLADKYAKDKEMVKKMLSEYID
;
A
#
# COMPACT_ATOMS: atom_id res chain seq x y z
N MET A 1 17.47 -4.95 -0.61
CA MET A 1 16.49 -3.89 -0.29
C MET A 1 15.13 -4.47 0.09
N ILE A 2 14.49 -5.29 -0.77
CA ILE A 2 13.14 -5.82 -0.51
C ILE A 2 13.02 -6.68 0.73
N LYS A 3 13.92 -7.64 0.97
CA LYS A 3 13.93 -8.42 2.23
C LYS A 3 14.00 -7.54 3.49
N GLY A 4 14.68 -6.39 3.37
CA GLY A 4 14.68 -5.36 4.40
C GLY A 4 13.30 -4.74 4.54
N LEU A 5 12.71 -4.24 3.46
CA LEU A 5 11.36 -3.70 3.46
C LEU A 5 10.34 -4.72 4.00
N GLU A 6 10.37 -5.98 3.58
CA GLU A 6 9.51 -7.06 4.10
C GLU A 6 9.62 -7.22 5.62
N SER A 7 10.82 -7.05 6.18
CA SER A 7 11.04 -7.13 7.63
C SER A 7 10.56 -5.89 8.39
N TRP A 8 10.62 -4.71 7.75
CA TRP A 8 10.29 -3.43 8.38
C TRP A 8 8.85 -2.96 8.11
N ILE A 9 8.21 -3.41 7.03
CA ILE A 9 6.83 -3.08 6.66
C ILE A 9 5.87 -3.39 7.81
N PRO A 10 5.88 -4.59 8.43
CA PRO A 10 5.01 -4.89 9.58
C PRO A 10 5.21 -3.92 10.75
N LEU A 11 6.43 -3.42 10.94
CA LEU A 11 6.76 -2.51 12.03
C LEU A 11 6.28 -1.07 11.74
N TYR A 12 6.47 -0.56 10.52
CA TYR A 12 5.87 0.72 10.10
C TYR A 12 4.35 0.67 10.20
N MET A 13 3.77 -0.49 9.86
CA MET A 13 2.35 -0.78 9.94
C MET A 13 1.75 -0.75 11.35
N SER A 14 2.58 -0.75 12.40
CA SER A 14 2.09 -0.51 13.77
C SER A 14 1.56 0.92 13.97
N GLY A 15 1.96 1.88 13.12
CA GLY A 15 1.71 3.30 13.34
C GLY A 15 2.49 3.91 14.51
N MET A 16 3.34 3.12 15.18
CA MET A 16 4.15 3.57 16.31
C MET A 16 5.55 4.04 15.91
N ILE A 17 5.85 4.02 14.60
CA ILE A 17 7.16 4.39 14.06
C ILE A 17 6.99 5.46 12.99
N GLU A 18 7.80 6.52 13.13
CA GLU A 18 7.94 7.58 12.15
C GLU A 18 9.33 7.47 11.48
N PRO A 19 9.40 7.08 10.20
CA PRO A 19 10.66 7.00 9.50
C PRO A 19 11.04 8.35 8.89
N TYR A 20 12.30 8.72 9.05
CA TYR A 20 12.90 9.93 8.50
C TYR A 20 14.10 9.57 7.64
N ILE A 21 14.39 10.40 6.64
CA ILE A 21 15.54 10.25 5.76
C ILE A 21 16.31 11.58 5.65
N SER A 22 17.63 11.50 5.70
CA SER A 22 18.50 12.64 5.37
C SER A 22 18.87 12.60 3.90
N ARG A 23 18.71 13.73 3.20
CA ARG A 23 19.23 13.91 1.82
C ARG A 23 20.69 14.34 1.79
N ARG A 24 21.33 14.50 2.95
CA ARG A 24 22.75 14.86 3.02
C ARG A 24 23.60 13.74 2.43
N ARG A 25 24.73 14.12 1.82
CA ARG A 25 25.67 13.16 1.23
C ARG A 25 26.15 12.18 2.31
N VAL A 26 25.97 10.89 2.05
CA VAL A 26 26.39 9.81 2.95
C VAL A 26 27.93 9.73 2.95
N ASP A 27 28.54 9.50 4.12
CA ASP A 27 29.97 9.12 4.16
C ASP A 27 30.10 7.70 3.60
N ASN A 28 30.98 7.51 2.62
CA ASN A 28 31.18 6.22 1.96
C ASN A 28 32.29 5.37 2.59
N ARG A 29 32.99 5.88 3.61
CA ARG A 29 34.12 5.20 4.28
C ARG A 29 33.68 4.58 5.59
N PHE A 30 32.98 5.34 6.43
CA PHE A 30 32.54 4.90 7.75
C PHE A 30 31.01 4.71 7.82
N SER A 31 30.59 3.82 8.70
CA SER A 31 29.20 3.59 9.08
C SER A 31 29.04 3.91 10.56
N HIS A 32 27.93 4.59 10.89
CA HIS A 32 27.55 4.91 12.26
C HIS A 32 26.13 4.42 12.50
N SER A 33 25.91 3.69 13.59
CA SER A 33 24.58 3.27 14.03
C SER A 33 24.36 3.66 15.48
N MET A 34 23.16 4.10 15.82
CA MET A 34 22.83 4.55 17.17
C MET A 34 21.40 4.13 17.52
N PHE A 35 21.24 3.47 18.66
CA PHE A 35 19.95 3.10 19.26
C PHE A 35 19.87 3.75 20.63
N ILE A 36 18.91 4.64 20.84
CA ILE A 36 18.76 5.35 22.12
C ILE A 36 17.42 4.97 22.75
N CYS A 37 17.48 4.51 23.99
CA CYS A 37 16.33 4.48 24.88
C CYS A 37 16.43 5.70 25.82
N PRO A 38 15.60 6.73 25.63
CA PRO A 38 15.73 7.99 26.36
C PRO A 38 15.84 7.77 27.87
N ASN A 39 16.81 8.44 28.50
CA ASN A 39 17.10 8.38 29.94
C ASN A 39 17.46 6.99 30.51
N LYS A 40 17.65 5.97 29.67
CA LYS A 40 17.97 4.60 30.13
C LYS A 40 19.29 4.08 29.58
N SER A 41 19.45 4.08 28.26
CA SER A 41 20.66 3.54 27.64
C SER A 41 20.83 3.98 26.18
N CYS A 42 22.05 3.88 25.67
CA CYS A 42 22.39 4.08 24.26
C CYS A 42 23.36 2.98 23.80
N ILE A 43 23.12 2.42 22.61
CA ILE A 43 24.08 1.59 21.90
C ILE A 43 24.54 2.38 20.68
N GLU A 44 25.84 2.57 20.53
CA GLU A 44 26.41 3.18 19.34
C GLU A 44 27.51 2.29 18.74
N ALA A 45 27.66 2.40 17.42
CA ALA A 45 28.74 1.73 16.72
C ALA A 45 29.34 2.61 15.63
N CYS A 46 30.64 2.47 15.44
CA CYS A 46 31.40 3.10 14.36
C CYS A 46 32.38 2.09 13.75
N HIS A 47 32.39 1.97 12.42
CA HIS A 47 33.29 1.07 11.71
C HIS A 47 33.52 1.52 10.26
N VAL A 48 34.59 1.01 9.64
CA VAL A 48 34.76 1.11 8.19
C VAL A 48 33.74 0.19 7.54
N LYS A 49 33.01 0.67 6.53
CA LYS A 49 31.97 -0.12 5.84
C LYS A 49 32.56 -1.44 5.32
N GLY A 50 31.89 -2.58 5.59
CA GLY A 50 32.37 -3.92 5.23
C GLY A 50 33.32 -4.57 6.23
N SER A 51 33.58 -3.92 7.37
CA SER A 51 34.39 -4.46 8.48
C SER A 51 33.58 -4.54 9.78
N GLU A 52 32.29 -4.85 9.68
CA GLU A 52 31.34 -4.86 10.80
C GLU A 52 31.86 -5.73 11.97
N SER A 53 32.50 -6.87 11.70
CA SER A 53 33.09 -7.73 12.74
C SER A 53 34.21 -7.09 13.56
N PHE A 54 34.82 -6.01 13.07
CA PHE A 54 35.88 -5.25 13.73
C PHE A 54 35.42 -3.84 14.15
N GLY A 55 34.11 -3.62 14.19
CA GLY A 55 33.56 -2.35 14.59
C GLY A 55 33.76 -2.04 16.06
N LEU A 56 33.74 -0.73 16.37
CA LEU A 56 33.75 -0.25 17.73
C LEU A 56 32.31 -0.15 18.22
N TYR A 57 31.92 -1.03 19.13
CA TYR A 57 30.58 -1.09 19.71
C TYR A 57 30.62 -0.66 21.17
N ARG A 58 29.76 0.29 21.54
CA ARG A 58 29.70 0.80 22.92
C ARG A 58 28.27 0.79 23.45
N TYR A 59 28.15 0.47 24.72
CA TYR A 59 26.91 0.54 25.49
C TYR A 59 27.08 1.57 26.60
N HIS A 60 26.20 2.56 26.63
CA HIS A 60 26.23 3.68 27.57
C HIS A 60 24.98 3.68 28.43
N THR A 61 25.17 3.88 29.74
CA THR A 61 24.10 4.07 30.72
C THR A 61 24.29 5.33 31.57
N ASP A 62 25.43 6.02 31.45
CA ASP A 62 25.68 7.23 32.22
C ASP A 62 24.93 8.43 31.62
N GLN A 63 24.36 9.26 32.50
CA GLN A 63 23.44 10.31 32.06
C GLN A 63 24.12 11.38 31.18
N ASN A 64 25.42 11.62 31.35
CA ASN A 64 26.15 12.62 30.57
C ASN A 64 26.26 12.19 29.10
N HIS A 65 26.65 10.93 28.83
CA HIS A 65 26.68 10.41 27.47
C HIS A 65 25.27 10.31 26.89
N LEU A 66 24.27 9.87 27.66
CA LEU A 66 22.88 9.81 27.17
C LEU A 66 22.37 11.18 26.72
N ASN A 67 22.61 12.23 27.50
CA ASN A 67 22.23 13.60 27.12
C ASN A 67 22.97 14.07 25.86
N LEU A 68 24.24 13.71 25.68
CA LEU A 68 25.01 14.08 24.50
C LEU A 68 24.49 13.36 23.24
N TYR A 69 24.24 12.05 23.31
CA TYR A 69 23.71 11.29 22.18
C TYR A 69 22.29 11.71 21.80
N MET A 70 21.44 12.05 22.78
CA MET A 70 20.12 12.62 22.51
C MET A 70 20.23 13.93 21.72
N LYS A 71 21.13 14.85 22.10
CA LYS A 71 21.36 16.10 21.33
C LYS A 71 21.85 15.83 19.91
N GLN A 72 22.74 14.85 19.72
CA GLN A 72 23.21 14.47 18.38
C GLN A 72 22.08 13.89 17.53
N TYR A 73 21.22 13.04 18.12
CA TYR A 73 20.04 12.50 17.47
C TYR A 73 19.08 13.61 17.05
N GLU A 74 18.76 14.56 17.94
CA GLU A 74 17.89 15.71 17.64
C GLU A 74 18.47 16.57 16.52
N MET A 75 19.78 16.85 16.56
CA MET A 75 20.48 17.57 15.49
C MET A 75 20.41 16.82 14.15
N LEU A 76 20.60 15.50 14.15
CA LEU A 76 20.48 14.70 12.94
C LEU A 76 19.04 14.76 12.40
N LEU A 77 18.05 14.50 13.26
CA LEU A 77 16.63 14.51 12.90
C LEU A 77 16.18 15.87 12.34
N SER A 78 16.71 16.98 12.88
CA SER A 78 16.43 18.33 12.38
C SER A 78 16.84 18.58 10.92
N THR A 79 17.69 17.71 10.38
CA THR A 79 18.18 17.77 8.99
C THR A 79 17.54 16.73 8.09
N CYS A 80 16.65 15.93 8.63
CA CYS A 80 15.92 14.90 7.92
C CYS A 80 14.52 15.39 7.53
N GLU A 81 13.92 14.69 6.58
CA GLU A 81 12.52 14.85 6.21
C GLU A 81 11.78 13.52 6.42
N PRO A 82 10.46 13.54 6.63
CA PRO A 82 9.67 12.31 6.69
C PRO A 82 9.87 11.47 5.43
N LEU A 83 10.20 10.19 5.60
CA LEU A 83 10.39 9.26 4.49
C LEU A 83 9.05 8.91 3.81
N MET A 84 7.97 8.96 4.57
CA MET A 84 6.63 8.64 4.11
C MET A 84 5.58 9.57 4.75
N LYS A 85 4.48 9.79 4.05
CA LYS A 85 3.29 10.45 4.59
C LYS A 85 2.34 9.39 5.13
N ILE A 86 1.86 9.59 6.35
CA ILE A 86 0.95 8.67 7.03
C ILE A 86 -0.46 9.27 6.96
N TYR A 87 -1.41 8.46 6.51
CA TYR A 87 -2.82 8.82 6.44
C TYR A 87 -3.64 7.84 7.28
N THR A 88 -4.36 8.39 8.25
CA THR A 88 -5.36 7.67 9.04
C THR A 88 -6.75 7.89 8.45
N GLN A 89 -7.79 7.31 9.06
CA GLN A 89 -9.18 7.59 8.69
C GLN A 89 -9.55 9.07 8.83
N ALA A 90 -8.97 9.76 9.81
CA ALA A 90 -9.16 11.20 9.98
C ALA A 90 -8.54 12.02 8.83
N ASP A 91 -7.58 11.44 8.09
CA ASP A 91 -6.90 12.09 6.97
C ASP A 91 -7.45 11.66 5.60
N LEU A 92 -8.60 10.96 5.55
CA LEU A 92 -9.16 10.43 4.29
C LEU A 92 -9.29 11.51 3.21
N ALA A 93 -9.81 12.70 3.55
CA ALA A 93 -9.93 13.80 2.60
C ALA A 93 -8.56 14.26 2.05
N LYS A 94 -7.53 14.30 2.90
CA LYS A 94 -6.15 14.63 2.47
C LYS A 94 -5.56 13.53 1.59
N TYR A 95 -5.87 12.27 1.89
CA TYR A 95 -5.44 11.13 1.10
C TYR A 95 -6.08 11.14 -0.30
N ILE A 96 -7.40 11.36 -0.37
CA ILE A 96 -8.14 11.51 -1.64
C ILE A 96 -7.56 12.67 -2.46
N SER A 97 -7.41 13.85 -1.84
CA SER A 97 -6.82 15.02 -2.49
C SER A 97 -5.41 14.74 -3.00
N PHE A 98 -4.59 14.02 -2.23
CA PHE A 98 -3.27 13.58 -2.69
C PHE A 98 -3.40 12.70 -3.93
N THR A 99 -4.20 11.63 -3.88
CA THR A 99 -4.33 10.69 -5.01
C THR A 99 -4.91 11.31 -6.27
N ASP A 100 -5.81 12.29 -6.13
CA ASP A 100 -6.40 13.00 -7.26
C ASP A 100 -5.37 13.87 -7.99
N ASN A 101 -4.38 14.41 -7.27
CA ASN A 101 -3.33 15.26 -7.82
C ASN A 101 -2.08 14.50 -8.27
N VAL A 102 -1.99 13.17 -8.05
CA VAL A 102 -0.88 12.37 -8.58
C VAL A 102 -1.01 12.25 -10.09
N VAL A 103 0.10 12.53 -10.79
CA VAL A 103 0.21 12.30 -12.23
C VAL A 103 0.47 10.81 -12.46
N ASN A 104 -0.33 10.18 -13.32
CA ASN A 104 -0.26 8.74 -13.59
C ASN A 104 0.87 8.34 -14.57
N GLU A 105 1.94 9.13 -14.66
CA GLU A 105 3.05 8.90 -15.61
C GLU A 105 3.69 7.53 -15.38
N GLY A 106 3.68 6.67 -16.40
CA GLY A 106 4.21 5.31 -16.29
C GLY A 106 3.24 4.28 -15.72
N GLY A 107 1.97 4.65 -15.56
CA GLY A 107 0.87 3.75 -15.28
C GLY A 107 0.63 3.42 -13.81
N ILE A 108 -0.38 2.56 -13.60
CA ILE A 108 -0.85 2.15 -12.27
C ILE A 108 -0.61 0.66 -12.10
N VAL A 109 0.08 0.28 -11.04
CA VAL A 109 0.25 -1.13 -10.65
C VAL A 109 -0.30 -1.32 -9.25
N SER A 110 -1.34 -2.13 -9.12
CA SER A 110 -2.02 -2.39 -7.85
C SER A 110 -1.92 -3.87 -7.48
N VAL A 111 -1.58 -4.16 -6.23
CA VAL A 111 -1.74 -5.46 -5.58
C VAL A 111 -2.84 -5.29 -4.53
N LEU A 112 -4.02 -5.85 -4.80
CA LEU A 112 -5.22 -5.66 -3.98
C LEU A 112 -5.68 -6.99 -3.37
N GLN A 113 -6.45 -6.91 -2.28
CA GLN A 113 -7.01 -8.09 -1.61
C GLN A 113 -8.33 -8.58 -2.22
N SER A 114 -9.01 -7.70 -2.96
CA SER A 114 -10.30 -7.94 -3.57
C SER A 114 -10.45 -7.03 -4.79
N LEU A 115 -11.58 -7.14 -5.49
CA LEU A 115 -11.88 -6.35 -6.68
C LEU A 115 -11.81 -4.85 -6.41
N SER A 116 -11.22 -4.10 -7.35
CA SER A 116 -11.07 -2.64 -7.21
C SER A 116 -12.41 -1.93 -7.30
N VAL A 117 -12.71 -1.09 -6.32
CA VAL A 117 -13.93 -0.27 -6.33
C VAL A 117 -13.96 0.73 -7.49
N GLY A 118 -12.83 1.05 -8.11
CA GLY A 118 -12.76 1.94 -9.27
C GLY A 118 -13.41 1.37 -10.54
N PHE A 119 -13.65 0.06 -10.61
CA PHE A 119 -14.37 -0.60 -11.71
C PHE A 119 -15.79 -1.04 -11.33
N MET A 120 -16.26 -0.65 -10.14
CA MET A 120 -17.62 -0.87 -9.68
C MET A 120 -18.53 0.23 -10.19
N ASP A 121 -19.68 -0.15 -10.76
CA ASP A 121 -20.70 0.81 -11.15
C ASP A 121 -21.44 1.36 -9.92
N LYS A 122 -21.91 2.61 -10.01
CA LYS A 122 -22.56 3.30 -8.89
C LYS A 122 -23.75 2.51 -8.32
N SER A 123 -24.58 1.91 -9.16
CA SER A 123 -25.77 1.22 -8.67
C SER A 123 -25.45 -0.08 -7.93
N LEU A 124 -24.35 -0.77 -8.27
CA LEU A 124 -23.84 -1.88 -7.47
C LEU A 124 -23.28 -1.39 -6.13
N LEU A 125 -22.53 -0.27 -6.13
CA LEU A 125 -22.07 0.35 -4.89
C LEU A 125 -23.25 0.70 -3.98
N ASP A 126 -24.26 1.40 -4.50
CA ASP A 126 -25.47 1.81 -3.78
C ASP A 126 -26.17 0.58 -3.15
N LYS A 127 -26.29 -0.53 -3.89
CA LYS A 127 -26.86 -1.79 -3.37
C LYS A 127 -26.03 -2.35 -2.21
N MET A 128 -24.71 -2.39 -2.36
CA MET A 128 -23.82 -3.00 -1.38
C MET A 128 -23.71 -2.17 -0.09
N ILE A 129 -23.62 -0.85 -0.20
CA ILE A 129 -23.52 0.03 0.97
C ILE A 129 -24.82 0.10 1.76
N ALA A 130 -25.98 -0.14 1.13
CA ALA A 130 -27.27 -0.21 1.82
C ALA A 130 -27.36 -1.36 2.85
N LYS A 131 -26.42 -2.32 2.81
CA LYS A 131 -26.29 -3.38 3.82
C LYS A 131 -25.57 -2.92 5.08
N ALA A 132 -24.83 -1.82 5.00
CA ALA A 132 -24.10 -1.25 6.12
C ALA A 132 -24.92 -0.14 6.78
N ASP A 133 -24.79 -0.05 8.10
CA ASP A 133 -25.30 1.09 8.86
C ASP A 133 -24.30 2.25 8.73
N CYS A 134 -24.58 3.15 7.78
CA CYS A 134 -23.78 4.32 7.47
C CYS A 134 -24.65 5.58 7.60
N ASN A 135 -24.15 6.59 8.30
CA ASN A 135 -24.76 7.92 8.32
C ASN A 135 -24.42 8.73 7.05
N ASP A 136 -25.04 9.88 6.86
CA ASP A 136 -24.85 10.73 5.67
C ASP A 136 -23.39 11.15 5.46
N GLU A 137 -22.66 11.50 6.53
CA GLU A 137 -21.25 11.87 6.45
C GLU A 137 -20.36 10.70 6.00
N GLU A 138 -20.66 9.49 6.46
CA GLU A 138 -19.97 8.26 6.05
C GLU A 138 -20.26 7.92 4.59
N LEU A 139 -21.51 8.07 4.15
CA LEU A 139 -21.90 7.89 2.76
C LEU A 139 -21.16 8.88 1.85
N GLU A 140 -21.08 10.15 2.23
CA GLU A 140 -20.29 11.15 1.49
C GLU A 140 -18.81 10.75 1.36
N LYS A 141 -18.20 10.25 2.44
CA LYS A 141 -16.81 9.74 2.40
C LYS A 141 -16.67 8.53 1.47
N ILE A 142 -17.64 7.60 1.47
CA ILE A 142 -17.66 6.45 0.57
C ILE A 142 -17.75 6.88 -0.88
N TYR A 143 -18.69 7.77 -1.21
CA TYR A 143 -18.85 8.24 -2.58
C TYR A 143 -17.66 9.07 -3.05
N SER A 144 -17.09 9.93 -2.20
CA SER A 144 -15.89 10.71 -2.53
C SER A 144 -14.70 9.79 -2.81
N PHE A 145 -14.48 8.77 -1.98
CA PHE A 145 -13.43 7.79 -2.19
C PHE A 145 -13.65 6.99 -3.48
N TRP A 146 -14.86 6.47 -3.70
CA TRP A 146 -15.20 5.71 -4.91
C TRP A 146 -14.99 6.56 -6.17
N GLN A 147 -15.49 7.80 -6.19
CA GLN A 147 -15.36 8.70 -7.32
C GLN A 147 -13.89 9.03 -7.61
N SER A 148 -13.08 9.26 -6.57
CA SER A 148 -11.63 9.43 -6.72
C SER A 148 -10.97 8.21 -7.37
N ARG A 149 -11.34 6.98 -6.98
CA ARG A 149 -10.82 5.76 -7.62
C ARG A 149 -11.26 5.65 -9.07
N VAL A 150 -12.54 5.89 -9.37
CA VAL A 150 -13.06 5.90 -10.75
C VAL A 150 -12.25 6.88 -11.60
N SER A 151 -12.13 8.14 -11.18
CA SER A 151 -11.39 9.17 -11.92
C SER A 151 -9.88 8.90 -12.03
N MET A 152 -9.28 8.22 -11.05
CA MET A 152 -7.89 7.76 -11.13
C MET A 152 -7.70 6.74 -12.26
N TYR A 153 -8.55 5.71 -12.34
CA TYR A 153 -8.46 4.69 -13.39
C TYR A 153 -8.88 5.22 -14.75
N GLU A 154 -9.93 6.05 -14.84
CA GLU A 154 -10.36 6.65 -16.11
C GLU A 154 -9.25 7.47 -16.76
N ARG A 155 -8.52 8.28 -15.98
CA ARG A 155 -7.35 9.02 -16.48
C ARG A 155 -6.25 8.09 -16.97
N ALA A 156 -5.91 7.05 -16.20
CA ALA A 156 -4.87 6.10 -16.60
C ALA A 156 -5.28 5.24 -17.81
N LEU A 157 -6.55 4.90 -17.97
CA LEU A 157 -7.04 4.10 -19.09
C LEU A 157 -6.91 4.80 -20.45
N GLN A 158 -6.77 6.14 -20.49
CA GLN A 158 -6.60 6.90 -21.72
C GLN A 158 -5.29 6.55 -22.43
N ASP A 159 -4.16 6.66 -21.72
CA ASP A 159 -2.83 6.59 -22.35
C ASP A 159 -1.82 5.70 -21.60
N GLU A 160 -2.17 5.17 -20.43
CA GLU A 160 -1.22 4.52 -19.52
C GLU A 160 -1.54 3.04 -19.29
N ASN A 161 -0.53 2.25 -18.89
CA ASN A 161 -0.73 0.85 -18.57
C ASN A 161 -1.30 0.68 -17.16
N ILE A 162 -2.33 -0.14 -17.03
CA ILE A 162 -2.89 -0.51 -15.72
C ILE A 162 -2.70 -2.01 -15.52
N ARG A 163 -2.14 -2.37 -14.38
CA ARG A 163 -1.98 -3.76 -13.93
C ARG A 163 -2.59 -3.92 -12.55
N GLU A 164 -3.60 -4.77 -12.45
CA GLU A 164 -4.17 -5.15 -11.15
C GLU A 164 -3.85 -6.60 -10.85
N MET A 165 -3.27 -6.85 -9.69
CA MET A 165 -2.92 -8.18 -9.19
C MET A 165 -3.82 -8.47 -8.01
N ILE A 166 -4.67 -9.49 -8.14
CA ILE A 166 -5.64 -9.84 -7.09
C ILE A 166 -5.69 -11.36 -6.90
N PRO A 167 -5.91 -11.84 -5.67
CA PRO A 167 -6.30 -13.23 -5.47
C PRO A 167 -7.71 -13.42 -6.02
N LEU A 168 -7.94 -14.51 -6.75
CA LEU A 168 -9.28 -14.92 -7.15
C LEU A 168 -9.84 -15.87 -6.06
N PRO A 169 -10.95 -15.53 -5.39
CA PRO A 169 -11.46 -16.31 -4.28
C PRO A 169 -12.16 -17.59 -4.75
N SER A 170 -12.23 -18.61 -3.89
CA SER A 170 -13.11 -19.75 -4.15
C SER A 170 -14.58 -19.32 -4.11
N LYS A 171 -15.47 -20.02 -4.83
CA LYS A 171 -16.94 -19.78 -4.72
C LYS A 171 -17.39 -19.95 -3.27
N ASP A 172 -16.92 -20.99 -2.58
CA ASP A 172 -17.25 -21.22 -1.16
C ASP A 172 -16.83 -20.06 -0.24
N SER A 173 -15.72 -19.37 -0.52
CA SER A 173 -15.31 -18.18 0.25
C SER A 173 -16.25 -17.00 0.06
N ILE A 174 -16.84 -16.85 -1.14
CA ILE A 174 -17.88 -15.85 -1.37
C ILE A 174 -19.13 -16.22 -0.57
N ASP A 175 -19.52 -17.50 -0.58
CA ASP A 175 -20.71 -18.02 0.11
C ASP A 175 -20.62 -17.86 1.63
N ARG A 176 -19.42 -18.01 2.18
CA ARG A 176 -19.12 -17.77 3.59
C ARG A 176 -19.00 -16.29 3.96
N GLY A 177 -19.10 -15.37 2.99
CA GLY A 177 -18.97 -13.93 3.21
C GLY A 177 -17.55 -13.49 3.55
N GLU A 178 -16.53 -14.24 3.13
CA GLU A 178 -15.11 -13.94 3.41
C GLU A 178 -14.54 -12.88 2.44
N VAL A 179 -15.22 -12.66 1.31
CA VAL A 179 -14.78 -11.71 0.27
C VAL A 179 -15.43 -10.36 0.51
N MET A 180 -14.63 -9.39 0.94
CA MET A 180 -15.11 -8.05 1.31
C MET A 180 -14.92 -7.04 0.18
N LEU A 181 -15.82 -6.06 0.13
CA LEU A 181 -15.67 -4.84 -0.67
C LEU A 181 -14.46 -4.02 -0.21
N ASN A 182 -13.64 -3.55 -1.14
CA ASN A 182 -12.40 -2.83 -0.83
C ASN A 182 -12.63 -1.35 -0.43
N LEU A 183 -13.35 -1.13 0.68
CA LEU A 183 -13.62 0.19 1.28
C LEU A 183 -13.02 0.33 2.70
N GLY A 184 -12.16 -0.61 3.10
CA GLY A 184 -11.65 -0.67 4.47
C GLY A 184 -10.94 0.61 4.92
N THR A 185 -10.33 1.37 4.01
CA THR A 185 -9.65 2.64 4.30
C THR A 185 -10.54 3.73 4.88
N ILE A 186 -11.86 3.61 4.73
CA ILE A 186 -12.83 4.64 5.12
C ILE A 186 -13.18 4.55 6.60
N ARG A 187 -13.40 3.33 7.09
CA ARG A 187 -13.84 3.06 8.47
C ARG A 187 -13.35 1.68 8.93
N ASN A 188 -12.96 1.57 10.22
CA ASN A 188 -12.28 0.37 10.73
C ASN A 188 -13.17 -0.87 10.73
N ASP A 189 -14.41 -0.73 11.15
CA ASP A 189 -15.42 -1.78 11.29
C ASP A 189 -16.34 -1.91 10.06
N LEU A 190 -16.11 -1.12 9.00
CA LEU A 190 -16.86 -1.26 7.76
C LEU A 190 -16.44 -2.54 7.05
N MET A 191 -17.32 -3.54 7.14
CA MET A 191 -17.20 -4.83 6.47
C MET A 191 -18.46 -5.03 5.63
N ILE A 192 -18.30 -5.05 4.31
CA ILE A 192 -19.39 -5.27 3.38
C ILE A 192 -19.02 -6.50 2.56
N PRO A 193 -19.53 -7.70 2.91
CA PRO A 193 -19.26 -8.92 2.17
C PRO A 193 -19.99 -8.90 0.82
N TYR A 194 -19.38 -9.49 -0.19
CA TYR A 194 -20.03 -9.77 -1.46
C TYR A 194 -21.02 -10.91 -1.33
N GLU A 195 -22.20 -10.76 -1.92
CA GLU A 195 -23.03 -11.89 -2.36
C GLU A 195 -22.56 -12.40 -3.74
N LYS A 196 -22.93 -13.64 -4.08
CA LYS A 196 -22.62 -14.26 -5.38
C LYS A 196 -22.97 -13.36 -6.55
N GLU A 197 -24.21 -12.87 -6.57
CA GLU A 197 -24.75 -12.07 -7.67
C GLU A 197 -24.04 -10.72 -7.80
N GLU A 198 -23.60 -10.15 -6.68
CA GLU A 198 -22.86 -8.89 -6.62
C GLU A 198 -21.43 -9.06 -7.12
N TYR A 199 -20.77 -10.14 -6.69
CA TYR A 199 -19.44 -10.48 -7.15
C TYR A 199 -19.46 -10.76 -8.66
N ALA A 200 -20.40 -11.59 -9.12
CA ALA A 200 -20.60 -11.89 -10.55
C ALA A 200 -20.82 -10.62 -11.38
N ARG A 201 -21.63 -9.68 -10.87
CA ARG A 201 -21.87 -8.40 -11.53
C ARG A 201 -20.61 -7.53 -11.61
N HIS A 202 -19.83 -7.45 -10.53
CA HIS A 202 -18.57 -6.71 -10.55
C HIS A 202 -17.57 -7.33 -11.53
N ILE A 203 -17.50 -8.66 -11.57
CA ILE A 203 -16.67 -9.41 -12.52
C ILE A 203 -17.08 -9.12 -13.97
N LYS A 204 -18.38 -9.05 -14.28
CA LYS A 204 -18.87 -8.64 -15.62
C LYS A 204 -18.35 -7.26 -16.01
N ASN A 205 -18.35 -6.30 -15.09
CA ASN A 205 -17.79 -4.96 -15.34
C ASN A 205 -16.29 -5.05 -15.66
N ILE A 206 -15.52 -5.82 -14.88
CA ILE A 206 -14.08 -6.00 -15.12
C ILE A 206 -13.80 -6.66 -16.47
N ILE A 207 -14.57 -7.69 -16.87
CA ILE A 207 -14.45 -8.31 -18.19
C ILE A 207 -14.72 -7.28 -19.30
N SER A 208 -15.73 -6.41 -19.12
CA SER A 208 -16.01 -5.31 -20.05
C SER A 208 -14.81 -4.35 -20.19
N ILE A 209 -14.16 -3.99 -19.08
CA ILE A 209 -12.95 -3.17 -19.07
C ILE A 209 -11.80 -3.88 -19.80
N ILE A 210 -11.56 -5.18 -19.55
CA ILE A 210 -10.55 -5.99 -20.24
C ILE A 210 -10.76 -5.99 -21.76
N ASN A 211 -12.01 -6.11 -22.21
CA ASN A 211 -12.35 -6.12 -23.64
C ASN A 211 -12.21 -4.73 -24.28
N ARG A 212 -12.57 -3.67 -23.56
CA ARG A 212 -12.55 -2.29 -24.06
C ARG A 212 -11.14 -1.71 -24.12
N TYR A 213 -10.29 -2.03 -23.14
CA TYR A 213 -8.99 -1.36 -22.95
C TYR A 213 -7.82 -2.33 -23.07
N LYS A 214 -7.03 -2.17 -24.15
CA LYS A 214 -5.87 -3.03 -24.42
C LYS A 214 -4.76 -2.86 -23.38
N ASN A 215 -4.66 -1.69 -22.77
CA ASN A 215 -3.71 -1.29 -21.73
C ASN A 215 -4.11 -1.73 -20.29
N TYR A 216 -5.31 -2.28 -20.08
CA TYR A 216 -5.69 -2.88 -18.80
C TYR A 216 -5.35 -4.37 -18.75
N ASN A 217 -4.70 -4.80 -17.66
CA ASN A 217 -4.32 -6.19 -17.42
C ASN A 217 -4.64 -6.59 -15.98
N LEU A 218 -5.52 -7.59 -15.83
CA LEU A 218 -5.75 -8.26 -14.56
C LEU A 218 -4.86 -9.50 -14.46
N ILE A 219 -4.14 -9.65 -13.36
CA ILE A 219 -3.21 -10.73 -13.08
C ILE A 219 -3.72 -11.50 -11.86
N PRO A 220 -4.32 -12.69 -12.05
CA PRO A 220 -4.73 -13.54 -10.94
C PRO A 220 -3.52 -14.02 -10.14
N LEU A 221 -3.54 -13.77 -8.83
CA LEU A 221 -2.55 -14.28 -7.89
C LEU A 221 -3.07 -15.56 -7.23
N PRO A 222 -2.21 -16.59 -7.02
CA PRO A 222 -2.60 -17.77 -6.23
C PRO A 222 -2.76 -17.44 -4.75
N GLU A 223 -1.95 -16.51 -4.25
CA GLU A 223 -1.96 -16.04 -2.85
C GLU A 223 -1.47 -14.60 -2.79
N LEU A 224 -1.85 -13.90 -1.72
CA LEU A 224 -1.36 -12.56 -1.47
C LEU A 224 0.08 -12.61 -0.96
N PRO A 225 0.98 -11.76 -1.47
CA PRO A 225 2.32 -11.65 -0.90
C PRO A 225 2.31 -11.11 0.53
N PHE A 226 1.29 -10.30 0.86
CA PHE A 226 1.09 -9.70 2.17
C PHE A 226 -0.41 -9.77 2.52
N ILE A 227 -0.77 -10.59 3.52
CA ILE A 227 -2.18 -10.89 3.84
C ILE A 227 -2.98 -9.63 4.18
N SER A 228 -2.39 -8.66 4.88
CA SER A 228 -3.07 -7.44 5.36
C SER A 228 -2.62 -6.14 4.67
N VAL A 229 -1.98 -6.23 3.50
CA VAL A 229 -1.39 -5.06 2.83
C VAL A 229 -1.78 -5.01 1.37
N GLN A 230 -2.26 -3.85 0.94
CA GLN A 230 -2.38 -3.51 -0.48
C GLN A 230 -1.26 -2.57 -0.89
N ILE A 231 -0.84 -2.70 -2.14
CA ILE A 231 0.22 -1.89 -2.74
C ILE A 231 -0.37 -1.20 -3.94
N ILE A 232 -0.27 0.12 -4.02
CA ILE A 232 -0.65 0.90 -5.21
C ILE A 232 0.55 1.73 -5.62
N ILE A 233 1.10 1.43 -6.79
CA ILE A 233 2.16 2.21 -7.43
C ILE A 233 1.49 3.11 -8.45
N ASN A 234 1.68 4.42 -8.31
CA ASN A 234 1.16 5.41 -9.25
C ASN A 234 2.22 6.50 -9.47
N GLY A 235 2.79 6.51 -10.68
CA GLY A 235 3.93 7.35 -11.01
C GLY A 235 5.14 7.09 -10.12
N ASP A 236 5.60 8.12 -9.44
CA ASP A 236 6.73 8.07 -8.50
C ASP A 236 6.30 7.90 -7.04
N ASN A 237 5.11 7.34 -6.81
CA ASN A 237 4.58 7.10 -5.49
C ASN A 237 4.21 5.64 -5.29
N VAL A 238 4.49 5.12 -4.11
CA VAL A 238 3.97 3.84 -3.63
C VAL A 238 3.08 4.13 -2.43
N THR A 239 1.83 3.71 -2.50
CA THR A 239 0.93 3.65 -1.36
C THR A 239 0.89 2.23 -0.82
N LEU A 240 1.20 2.06 0.47
CA LEU A 240 0.96 0.83 1.21
C LEU A 240 -0.26 1.04 2.09
N ILE A 241 -1.29 0.22 1.90
CA ILE A 241 -2.55 0.32 2.65
C ILE A 241 -2.66 -0.90 3.56
N LYS A 242 -2.67 -0.68 4.86
CA LYS A 242 -2.94 -1.72 5.85
C LYS A 242 -4.45 -1.90 6.00
N THR A 243 -4.93 -3.13 5.81
CA THR A 243 -6.38 -3.41 5.75
C THR A 243 -6.95 -3.98 7.05
N ASP A 244 -6.11 -4.43 7.97
CA ASP A 244 -6.46 -4.82 9.33
C ASP A 244 -6.23 -3.66 10.33
N PHE A 245 -6.73 -3.79 11.55
CA PHE A 245 -6.63 -2.74 12.57
C PHE A 245 -5.19 -2.54 13.10
N PRO A 246 -4.69 -1.31 13.29
CA PRO A 246 -5.29 -0.04 12.83
C PRO A 246 -5.15 0.11 11.31
N LYS A 247 -6.17 0.62 10.63
CA LYS A 247 -6.13 0.85 9.17
C LYS A 247 -5.41 2.17 8.88
N ILE A 248 -4.24 2.06 8.25
CA ILE A 248 -3.32 3.16 8.00
C ILE A 248 -2.81 3.04 6.57
N SER A 249 -2.68 4.16 5.87
CA SER A 249 -2.04 4.24 4.56
C SER A 249 -0.72 5.01 4.62
N PHE A 250 0.32 4.45 4.01
CA PHE A 250 1.64 5.05 3.92
C PHE A 250 1.93 5.41 2.46
N VAL A 251 2.23 6.67 2.19
CA VAL A 251 2.66 7.12 0.86
C VAL A 251 4.16 7.40 0.90
N ILE A 252 4.90 6.71 0.03
CA ILE A 252 6.35 6.81 -0.09
C ILE A 252 6.69 7.34 -1.48
N SER A 253 7.44 8.44 -1.55
CA SER A 253 7.90 9.06 -2.81
C SER A 253 9.42 8.95 -3.01
N ASN A 254 10.11 8.20 -2.15
CA ASN A 254 11.55 7.97 -2.29
C ASN A 254 11.83 7.07 -3.50
N GLN A 255 12.59 7.57 -4.49
CA GLN A 255 12.83 6.89 -5.76
C GLN A 255 13.42 5.47 -5.61
N TYR A 256 14.32 5.23 -4.65
CA TYR A 256 14.88 3.89 -4.44
C TYR A 256 13.84 2.89 -3.93
N ILE A 257 12.98 3.33 -2.99
CA ILE A 257 11.90 2.48 -2.47
C ILE A 257 10.84 2.25 -3.55
N VAL A 258 10.46 3.31 -4.26
CA VAL A 258 9.50 3.22 -5.38
C VAL A 258 10.01 2.25 -6.43
N GLN A 259 11.28 2.36 -6.84
CA GLN A 259 11.88 1.44 -7.80
C GLN A 259 11.91 0.00 -7.27
N ALA A 260 12.22 -0.21 -5.99
CA ALA A 260 12.19 -1.54 -5.40
C ALA A 260 10.79 -2.18 -5.46
N PHE A 261 9.72 -1.42 -5.25
CA PHE A 261 8.34 -1.89 -5.41
C PHE A 261 7.95 -2.09 -6.89
N LYS A 262 8.43 -1.24 -7.81
CA LYS A 262 8.26 -1.45 -9.25
C LYS A 262 8.91 -2.76 -9.69
N ASP A 263 10.16 -3.01 -9.29
CA ASP A 263 10.87 -4.25 -9.60
C ASP A 263 10.19 -5.49 -8.97
N TYR A 264 9.65 -5.33 -7.76
CA TYR A 264 8.91 -6.39 -7.07
C TYR A 264 7.65 -6.80 -7.82
N THR A 265 6.80 -5.82 -8.13
CA THR A 265 5.54 -6.06 -8.82
C THR A 265 5.77 -6.52 -10.25
N ALA A 266 6.82 -6.05 -10.93
CA ALA A 266 7.25 -6.60 -12.22
C ALA A 266 7.56 -8.11 -12.13
N ARG A 267 8.37 -8.54 -11.14
CA ARG A 267 8.64 -9.98 -10.96
C ARG A 267 7.40 -10.81 -10.63
N LEU A 268 6.45 -10.25 -9.87
CA LEU A 268 5.16 -10.90 -9.62
C LEU A 268 4.35 -11.03 -10.91
N ALA A 269 4.31 -9.97 -11.73
CA ALA A 269 3.67 -10.01 -13.04
C ALA A 269 4.30 -11.07 -13.94
N ASP A 270 5.62 -11.10 -14.07
CA ASP A 270 6.33 -12.07 -14.91
C ASP A 270 6.04 -13.52 -14.48
N LYS A 271 5.83 -13.75 -13.17
CA LYS A 271 5.56 -15.08 -12.63
C LYS A 271 4.11 -15.54 -12.86
N TYR A 272 3.13 -14.64 -12.80
CA TYR A 272 1.71 -14.99 -12.72
C TYR A 272 0.84 -14.44 -13.85
N ALA A 273 1.37 -13.56 -14.70
CA ALA A 273 0.66 -13.05 -15.85
C ALA A 273 0.19 -14.19 -16.74
N LYS A 274 -1.06 -14.07 -17.19
CA LYS A 274 -1.72 -15.01 -18.09
C LYS A 274 -2.20 -14.22 -19.30
N ASP A 275 -2.41 -14.92 -20.41
CA ASP A 275 -3.08 -14.35 -21.56
C ASP A 275 -4.49 -13.83 -21.21
N LYS A 276 -4.92 -12.75 -21.87
CA LYS A 276 -6.20 -12.10 -21.58
C LYS A 276 -7.40 -13.04 -21.75
N GLU A 277 -7.38 -13.95 -22.72
CA GLU A 277 -8.47 -14.92 -22.90
C GLU A 277 -8.50 -15.94 -21.76
N MET A 278 -7.33 -16.36 -21.26
CA MET A 278 -7.25 -17.24 -20.09
C MET A 278 -7.80 -16.54 -18.84
N VAL A 279 -7.43 -15.28 -18.61
CA VAL A 279 -7.93 -14.49 -17.48
C VAL A 279 -9.45 -14.33 -17.58
N LYS A 280 -9.98 -13.96 -18.76
CA LYS A 280 -11.43 -13.85 -18.97
C LYS A 280 -12.14 -15.18 -18.70
N LYS A 281 -11.60 -16.31 -19.16
CA LYS A 281 -12.17 -17.63 -18.89
C LYS A 281 -12.25 -17.92 -17.38
N MET A 282 -11.19 -17.62 -16.62
CA MET A 282 -11.19 -17.76 -15.16
C MET A 282 -12.25 -16.86 -14.50
N LEU A 283 -12.40 -15.63 -14.98
CA LEU A 283 -13.42 -14.70 -14.47
C LEU A 283 -14.85 -15.14 -14.82
N SER A 284 -15.06 -15.74 -15.99
CA SER A 284 -16.38 -16.23 -16.41
C SER A 284 -16.94 -17.31 -15.48
N GLU A 285 -16.08 -18.07 -14.78
CA GLU A 285 -16.53 -19.07 -13.80
C GLU A 285 -17.37 -18.47 -12.67
N TYR A 286 -17.25 -17.17 -12.38
CA TYR A 286 -18.07 -16.48 -11.36
C TYR A 286 -19.42 -15.96 -11.90
N ILE A 287 -19.63 -16.00 -13.22
CA ILE A 287 -20.85 -15.51 -13.87
C ILE A 287 -21.87 -16.64 -14.05
N ASP A 288 -21.36 -17.87 -14.15
CA ASP A 288 -22.11 -19.12 -14.24
C ASP A 288 -22.52 -19.67 -12.86
#